data_AF-A0A9Q3P748-F1
#
_entry.id   AF-A0A9Q3P748-F1
#
_cell.length_a   1.000
_cell.length_b   1.000
_cell.length_c   1.000
_cell.angle_alpha   90.00
_cell.angle_beta   90.00
_cell.angle_gamma   90.00
#
_symmetry.space_group_name_H-M   'P 1'
#
loop_
_entity.id
_entity.type
_entity.pdbx_description
1 polymer ?
#
loop_
_entity_poly.entity_id
_entity_poly.type
_entity_poly.pdbx_seq_one_letter_code
_entity_poly.pdbx_strand_id
1 'polypeptide(L)'
;MTLPPFYSYIHSQYTATHRAINSLLSSRQVCLTGTPIHNTIYELLGIISFITQLQSSDQDNWSPFILSSLSKGSNDILHLAFHHLSLRRTQTSRLKSLPTISHQYELLTLNPTIQEEYSTLYKEFLSSKIKGPGESFRNSNKLGICFNHHIMLNTIVDADLEDHKGRSSQDNSSTIT
;
A
#
# COMPACT_ATOMS: atom_id res chain seq x y z
N MET A 1 -13.69 17.46 9.24
CA MET A 1 -13.00 16.35 9.95
C MET A 1 -13.16 15.11 9.09
N THR A 2 -12.23 14.89 8.15
CA THR A 2 -12.27 13.78 7.20
C THR A 2 -11.75 12.54 7.90
N LEU A 3 -12.63 11.56 8.17
CA LEU A 3 -12.23 10.24 8.61
C LEU A 3 -11.23 9.69 7.57
N PRO A 4 -10.07 9.13 7.99
CA PRO A 4 -9.19 8.48 7.05
C PRO A 4 -9.97 7.38 6.33
N PRO A 5 -9.65 7.11 5.07
CA PRO A 5 -10.35 6.07 4.35
C PRO A 5 -10.24 4.75 5.12
N PHE A 6 -11.36 4.03 5.24
CA PHE A 6 -11.56 2.79 6.01
C PHE A 6 -10.72 1.59 5.50
N TYR A 7 -9.52 1.83 4.99
CA TYR A 7 -8.59 0.81 4.60
C TYR A 7 -7.94 0.24 5.86
N SER A 8 -8.43 -0.90 6.32
CA SER A 8 -7.48 -1.94 6.70
C SER A 8 -6.65 -1.74 7.96
N TYR A 9 -7.15 -1.09 9.02
CA TYR A 9 -6.38 -0.84 10.27
C TYR A 9 -5.78 -2.10 10.94
N ILE A 10 -6.20 -3.30 10.51
CA ILE A 10 -5.80 -4.59 11.09
C ILE A 10 -4.84 -5.36 10.16
N HIS A 11 -4.60 -4.90 8.92
CA HIS A 11 -3.81 -5.65 7.94
C HIS A 11 -2.33 -5.79 8.32
N SER A 12 -1.70 -4.72 8.79
CA SER A 12 -0.27 -4.79 9.12
C SER A 12 -0.06 -5.00 10.61
N GLN A 13 0.46 -6.18 10.96
CA GLN A 13 0.78 -6.58 12.33
C GLN A 13 1.77 -5.63 13.03
N TYR A 14 2.57 -4.91 12.25
CA TYR A 14 3.57 -3.98 12.74
C TYR A 14 2.98 -2.61 13.15
N THR A 15 1.74 -2.32 12.77
CA THR A 15 1.11 -1.03 13.09
C THR A 15 0.74 -0.95 14.57
N ALA A 16 0.83 0.24 15.14
CA ALA A 16 0.38 0.49 16.51
C ALA A 16 -1.12 0.20 16.66
N THR A 17 -1.91 0.50 15.62
CA THR A 17 -3.35 0.27 15.58
C THR A 17 -3.70 -1.22 15.66
N HIS A 18 -3.03 -2.07 14.88
CA HIS A 18 -3.24 -3.52 14.95
C HIS A 18 -2.92 -4.06 16.35
N ARG A 19 -1.79 -3.64 16.94
CA ARG A 19 -1.41 -4.06 18.30
C ARG A 19 -2.42 -3.63 19.35
N ALA A 20 -2.91 -2.39 19.26
CA ALA A 20 -3.94 -1.88 20.16
C ALA A 20 -5.24 -2.67 20.03
N ILE A 21 -5.69 -2.94 18.80
CA ILE A 21 -6.91 -3.71 18.53
C ILE A 21 -6.76 -5.16 19.03
N ASN A 22 -5.63 -5.81 18.79
CA ASN A 22 -5.38 -7.18 19.26
C ASN A 22 -5.21 -7.29 20.78
N SER A 23 -4.89 -6.20 21.47
CA SER A 23 -4.85 -6.18 22.94
C SER A 23 -6.24 -6.19 23.59
N LEU A 24 -7.31 -5.96 22.81
CA LEU A 24 -8.68 -5.98 23.30
C LEU A 24 -9.15 -7.42 23.53
N LEU A 25 -9.36 -7.76 24.79
CA LEU A 25 -9.97 -9.04 25.17
C LEU A 25 -11.46 -9.01 24.81
N SER A 26 -11.87 -9.97 24.01
CA SER A 26 -13.27 -10.13 23.61
C SER A 26 -13.59 -11.60 23.44
N SER A 27 -14.82 -12.02 23.72
CA SER A 27 -15.21 -13.42 23.53
C SER A 27 -15.46 -13.76 22.06
N ARG A 28 -15.71 -12.76 21.21
CA ARG A 28 -16.00 -12.91 19.78
C ARG A 28 -15.46 -11.70 19.02
N GLN A 29 -14.70 -11.95 17.97
CA GLN A 29 -14.23 -10.93 17.03
C GLN A 29 -14.86 -11.14 15.67
N VAL A 30 -15.28 -10.03 15.06
CA VAL A 30 -15.85 -10.02 13.72
C VAL A 30 -15.09 -8.97 12.92
N CYS A 31 -14.50 -9.39 11.81
CA CYS A 31 -13.84 -8.51 10.85
C CYS A 31 -14.76 -8.26 9.66
N LEU A 32 -15.05 -7.00 9.37
CA LEU A 32 -15.81 -6.58 8.19
C LEU A 32 -14.87 -5.93 7.19
N THR A 33 -14.67 -6.57 6.03
CA THR A 33 -13.84 -6.04 4.95
C THR A 33 -14.40 -6.40 3.59
N GLY A 34 -14.38 -5.45 2.65
CA GLY A 34 -14.72 -5.70 1.25
C GLY A 34 -13.56 -6.35 0.47
N THR A 35 -12.33 -6.07 0.88
CA THR A 35 -11.08 -6.51 0.25
C THR A 35 -10.12 -6.99 1.35
N PRO A 36 -10.13 -8.28 1.72
CA PRO A 36 -9.29 -8.78 2.81
C PRO A 36 -7.79 -8.78 2.49
N ILE A 37 -7.42 -8.73 1.20
CA ILE A 37 -6.04 -8.67 0.74
C ILE A 37 -5.95 -7.50 -0.24
N HIS A 38 -4.97 -6.62 -0.03
CA HIS A 38 -4.66 -5.49 -0.89
C HIS A 38 -3.36 -5.74 -1.65
N ASN A 39 -2.25 -5.85 -0.92
CA ASN A 39 -0.91 -5.81 -1.51
C ASN A 39 -0.01 -6.97 -1.06
N THR A 40 -0.21 -7.50 0.14
CA THR A 40 0.68 -8.54 0.68
C THR A 40 -0.07 -9.64 1.41
N ILE A 41 0.46 -10.86 1.36
CA ILE A 41 -0.12 -11.99 2.11
C ILE A 41 -0.03 -11.80 3.62
N TYR A 42 0.91 -10.98 4.11
CA TYR A 42 1.01 -10.65 5.53
C TYR A 42 -0.24 -9.95 6.05
N GLU A 43 -1.00 -9.29 5.18
CA GLU A 43 -2.31 -8.70 5.51
C GLU A 43 -3.33 -9.75 5.93
N LEU A 44 -3.20 -10.95 5.38
CA LEU A 44 -4.03 -12.11 5.72
C LEU A 44 -3.70 -12.65 7.11
N LEU A 45 -2.41 -12.69 7.46
CA LEU A 45 -1.95 -13.09 8.79
C LEU A 45 -2.43 -12.11 9.87
N GLY A 46 -2.45 -10.81 9.56
CA GLY A 46 -3.04 -9.79 10.44
C GLY A 46 -4.54 -10.00 10.70
N ILE A 47 -5.30 -10.43 9.69
CA ILE A 47 -6.73 -10.73 9.86
C ILE A 47 -6.93 -12.04 10.65
N ILE A 48 -6.16 -13.09 10.33
CA ILE A 48 -6.27 -14.37 11.03
C ILE A 48 -5.96 -14.18 12.51
N SER A 49 -4.84 -13.53 12.84
CA SER A 49 -4.46 -13.25 14.23
C SER A 49 -5.54 -12.50 15.00
N PHE A 50 -6.17 -11.51 14.37
CA PHE A 50 -7.28 -10.79 14.98
C PHE A 50 -8.52 -11.68 15.18
N ILE A 51 -8.88 -12.57 14.25
CA ILE A 51 -10.09 -13.40 14.38
C ILE A 51 -9.88 -14.55 15.39
N THR A 52 -8.69 -15.16 15.40
CA THR A 52 -8.40 -16.34 16.21
C THR A 52 -7.77 -16.01 17.56
N GLN A 53 -7.47 -14.74 17.82
CA GLN A 53 -6.71 -14.29 19.00
C GLN A 53 -5.37 -15.01 19.13
N LEU A 54 -4.76 -15.36 17.99
CA LEU A 54 -3.49 -16.07 17.99
C LEU A 54 -2.45 -15.22 18.71
N GLN A 55 -1.87 -15.74 19.78
CA GLN A 55 -0.77 -15.07 20.46
C GLN A 55 0.43 -14.98 19.52
N SER A 56 1.29 -13.99 19.72
CA SER A 56 2.43 -13.72 18.86
C SER A 56 3.34 -14.94 18.66
N SER A 57 3.46 -15.81 19.67
CA SER A 57 4.22 -17.07 19.59
C SER A 57 3.69 -18.06 18.56
N ASP A 58 2.37 -18.09 18.35
CA ASP A 58 1.72 -19.01 17.43
C ASP A 58 1.69 -18.46 16.00
N GLN A 59 1.80 -17.13 15.84
CA GLN A 59 1.85 -16.47 14.53
C GLN A 59 3.14 -16.77 13.78
N ASP A 60 4.26 -16.86 14.49
CA ASP A 60 5.56 -17.24 13.93
C ASP A 60 5.55 -18.67 13.40
N ASN A 61 4.72 -19.55 13.98
CA ASN A 61 4.53 -20.91 13.49
C ASN A 61 3.62 -20.96 12.26
N TRP A 62 2.59 -20.11 12.16
CA TRP A 62 1.66 -20.12 11.02
C TRP A 62 2.22 -19.49 9.75
N SER A 63 3.04 -18.44 9.91
CA SER A 63 3.65 -17.69 8.81
C SER A 63 4.40 -18.59 7.81
N PRO A 64 5.34 -19.47 8.20
CA PRO A 64 6.08 -20.32 7.27
C PRO A 64 5.19 -21.38 6.60
N PHE A 65 4.15 -21.89 7.25
CA PHE A 65 3.22 -22.87 6.64
C PHE A 65 2.38 -22.22 5.54
N ILE A 66 1.85 -21.02 5.77
CA ILE A 66 1.09 -20.30 4.74
C ILE A 66 2.00 -19.86 3.59
N LEU A 67 3.17 -19.29 3.91
CA LEU A 67 4.13 -18.82 2.90
C LEU A 67 4.71 -19.96 2.05
N SER A 68 5.01 -21.11 2.65
CA SER A 68 5.53 -22.29 1.93
C SER A 68 4.49 -22.97 1.05
N SER A 69 3.21 -22.87 1.40
CA SER A 69 2.11 -23.40 0.56
C SER A 69 1.90 -22.53 -0.67
N LEU A 70 1.97 -21.21 -0.49
CA LEU A 70 1.89 -20.22 -1.57
C LEU A 70 3.07 -20.29 -2.54
N SER A 71 4.29 -20.48 -2.05
CA SER A 71 5.46 -20.61 -2.93
C SER A 71 5.40 -21.87 -3.81
N LYS A 72 4.67 -22.90 -3.36
CA LYS A 72 4.39 -24.12 -4.13
C LYS A 72 3.16 -24.01 -5.05
N GLY A 73 2.48 -22.85 -5.04
CA GLY A 73 1.27 -22.61 -5.83
C GLY A 73 0.02 -23.35 -5.34
N SER A 74 0.06 -23.99 -4.16
CA SER A 74 -1.12 -24.63 -3.57
C SER A 74 -1.86 -23.62 -2.68
N ASN A 75 -3.12 -23.39 -3.03
CA ASN A 75 -4.03 -22.52 -2.27
C ASN A 75 -4.93 -23.33 -1.32
N ASP A 76 -4.78 -24.66 -1.26
CA ASP A 76 -5.72 -25.55 -0.57
C ASP A 76 -5.77 -25.28 0.94
N ILE A 77 -4.61 -25.02 1.54
CA ILE A 77 -4.49 -24.69 2.97
C ILE A 77 -5.17 -23.36 3.28
N LEU A 78 -5.03 -22.37 2.39
CA LEU A 78 -5.71 -21.09 2.53
C LEU A 78 -7.22 -21.26 2.35
N HIS A 79 -7.66 -22.02 1.36
CA HIS A 79 -9.07 -22.31 1.17
C HIS A 79 -9.66 -23.02 2.38
N LEU A 80 -8.97 -24.00 2.96
CA LEU A 80 -9.41 -24.70 4.16
C LEU A 80 -9.52 -23.75 5.37
N ALA A 81 -8.51 -22.91 5.60
CA ALA A 81 -8.52 -21.94 6.68
C ALA A 81 -9.67 -20.93 6.52
N PHE A 82 -9.82 -20.35 5.32
CA PHE A 82 -10.81 -19.31 5.05
C PHE A 82 -12.23 -19.83 4.87
N HIS A 83 -12.41 -21.12 4.59
CA HIS A 83 -13.73 -21.75 4.52
C HIS A 83 -14.47 -21.65 5.86
N HIS A 84 -13.76 -21.72 6.98
CA HIS A 84 -14.34 -21.63 8.31
C HIS A 84 -14.28 -20.21 8.91
N LEU A 85 -13.31 -19.41 8.50
CA LEU A 85 -13.08 -18.07 9.05
C LEU A 85 -13.79 -16.95 8.29
N SER A 86 -14.19 -17.17 7.04
CA SER A 86 -14.73 -16.10 6.20
C SER A 86 -16.01 -16.47 5.48
N LEU A 87 -16.89 -15.48 5.36
CA LEU A 87 -18.08 -15.55 4.52
C LEU A 87 -17.98 -14.48 3.44
N ARG A 88 -17.71 -14.89 2.20
CA ARG A 88 -17.63 -14.00 1.04
C ARG A 88 -18.80 -14.24 0.10
N ARG A 89 -19.52 -13.17 -0.25
CA ARG A 89 -20.55 -13.18 -1.29
C ARG A 89 -20.08 -12.28 -2.44
N THR A 90 -20.18 -12.78 -3.66
CA THR A 90 -19.87 -12.01 -4.87
C THR A 90 -21.13 -11.41 -5.48
N GLN A 91 -21.00 -10.29 -6.18
CA GLN A 91 -22.14 -9.69 -6.88
C GLN A 91 -22.78 -10.66 -7.88
N THR A 92 -21.96 -11.48 -8.55
CA THR A 92 -22.39 -12.55 -9.47
C THR A 92 -23.29 -13.60 -8.84
N SER A 93 -23.15 -13.86 -7.53
CA SER A 93 -23.95 -14.87 -6.82
C SER A 93 -25.34 -14.40 -6.40
N ARG A 94 -25.57 -13.08 -6.28
CA ARG A 94 -26.79 -12.52 -5.65
C ARG A 94 -27.60 -11.60 -6.57
N LEU A 95 -26.94 -10.87 -7.47
CA LEU A 95 -27.58 -9.85 -8.28
C LEU A 95 -27.52 -10.27 -9.75
N LYS A 96 -28.61 -10.90 -10.23
CA LYS A 96 -28.71 -11.45 -11.60
C LYS A 96 -28.89 -10.38 -12.68
N SER A 97 -29.12 -9.12 -12.30
CA SER A 97 -29.49 -8.03 -13.21
C SER A 97 -28.59 -6.80 -13.07
N LEU A 98 -27.29 -7.00 -12.84
CA LEU A 98 -26.32 -5.90 -12.90
C LEU A 98 -25.85 -5.70 -14.35
N PRO A 99 -25.60 -4.46 -14.78
CA PRO A 99 -24.96 -4.21 -16.07
C PRO A 99 -23.57 -4.84 -16.08
N THR A 100 -23.18 -5.37 -17.24
CA THR A 100 -21.84 -5.93 -17.42
C THR A 100 -20.80 -4.84 -17.23
N ILE A 101 -19.81 -5.09 -16.37
CA ILE A 101 -18.65 -4.21 -16.22
C ILE A 101 -17.77 -4.38 -17.46
N SER A 102 -17.60 -3.32 -18.24
CA SER A 102 -16.65 -3.26 -19.34
C SER A 102 -15.47 -2.38 -18.95
N HIS A 103 -14.26 -2.91 -19.09
CA HIS A 103 -13.03 -2.12 -18.96
C HIS A 103 -12.61 -1.66 -20.34
N GLN A 104 -12.58 -0.34 -20.55
CA GLN A 104 -12.03 0.28 -21.76
C GLN A 104 -10.71 0.94 -21.39
N TYR A 105 -9.68 0.66 -22.18
CA TYR A 105 -8.37 1.27 -22.04
C TYR A 105 -8.19 2.22 -23.20
N GLU A 106 -8.02 3.50 -22.89
CA GLU A 106 -7.69 4.53 -23.88
C GLU A 106 -6.23 4.90 -23.73
N LEU A 107 -5.46 4.70 -24.80
CA LEU A 107 -4.07 5.11 -24.85
C LEU A 107 -4.03 6.60 -25.19
N LEU A 108 -3.59 7.40 -24.24
CA LEU A 108 -3.41 8.83 -24.42
C LEU A 108 -1.97 9.12 -24.86
N THR A 109 -1.82 10.02 -25.83
CA THR A 109 -0.52 10.57 -26.21
C THR A 109 -0.19 11.74 -25.30
N LEU A 110 1.07 11.81 -24.88
CA LEU A 110 1.59 12.95 -24.15
C LEU A 110 1.63 14.19 -25.05
N ASN A 111 1.34 15.35 -24.47
CA ASN A 111 1.62 16.63 -25.12
C ASN A 111 3.14 16.75 -25.35
N PRO A 112 3.61 17.24 -26.51
CA PRO A 112 5.04 17.37 -26.81
C PRO A 112 5.82 18.13 -25.74
N THR A 113 5.25 19.18 -25.12
CA THR A 113 5.91 19.92 -24.03
C THR A 113 6.14 19.03 -22.81
N ILE A 114 5.13 18.24 -22.43
CA ILE A 114 5.21 17.32 -21.28
C ILE A 114 6.14 16.15 -21.61
N GLN A 115 6.23 15.73 -22.87
CA GLN A 115 7.12 14.66 -23.30
C GLN A 115 8.60 15.00 -23.09
N GLU A 116 9.00 16.25 -23.33
CA GLU A 116 10.36 16.72 -23.08
C GLU A 116 10.70 16.74 -21.58
N GLU A 117 9.76 17.23 -20.77
CA GLU A 117 9.89 17.26 -19.32
C GLU A 117 9.94 15.84 -18.73
N TYR A 118 9.06 14.95 -19.20
CA TYR A 118 9.07 13.54 -18.86
C TYR A 118 10.40 12.87 -19.22
N SER A 119 10.94 13.15 -20.40
CA SER A 119 12.23 12.59 -20.84
C SER A 119 13.39 13.02 -19.93
N THR A 120 13.31 14.23 -19.38
CA THR A 120 14.29 14.75 -18.43
C THR A 120 14.18 14.06 -17.08
N LEU A 121 12.96 13.97 -16.53
CA LEU A 121 12.68 13.24 -15.28
C LEU A 121 13.03 11.75 -15.40
N TYR A 122 12.83 11.16 -16.58
CA TYR A 122 13.13 9.75 -16.81
C TYR A 122 14.63 9.46 -16.75
N LYS A 123 15.46 10.37 -17.30
CA LYS A 123 16.93 10.29 -17.17
C LYS A 123 17.36 10.44 -15.72
N GLU A 124 16.75 11.35 -14.98
CA GLU A 124 17.00 11.53 -13.54
C GLU A 124 16.62 10.27 -12.75
N PHE A 125 15.46 9.68 -13.02
CA PHE A 125 15.02 8.42 -12.43
C PHE A 125 16.03 7.28 -12.68
N LEU A 126 16.48 7.11 -13.93
CA LEU A 126 17.50 6.11 -14.27
C LEU A 126 18.80 6.33 -13.50
N SER A 127 19.23 7.58 -13.32
CA SER A 127 20.42 7.90 -12.53
C SER A 127 20.23 7.63 -11.03
N SER A 128 19.01 7.83 -10.51
CA SER A 128 18.67 7.66 -9.10
C SER A 128 18.52 6.21 -8.64
N LYS A 129 18.31 5.26 -9.58
CA LYS A 129 18.33 3.82 -9.26
C LYS A 129 19.63 3.36 -8.60
N ILE A 130 20.72 4.09 -8.84
CA ILE A 130 22.05 3.82 -8.30
C ILE A 130 22.22 4.41 -6.89
N LYS A 131 21.46 5.45 -6.53
CA LYS A 131 21.63 6.23 -5.29
C LYS A 131 20.85 5.70 -4.09
N GLY A 132 19.84 4.85 -4.30
CA GLY A 132 19.12 4.15 -3.24
C GLY A 132 17.61 4.08 -3.43
N PRO A 133 16.90 3.26 -2.63
CA PRO A 133 15.47 2.98 -2.82
C PRO A 133 14.57 4.19 -2.57
N GLY A 134 14.93 5.09 -1.65
CA GLY A 134 14.13 6.27 -1.31
C GLY A 134 14.09 7.32 -2.42
N GLU A 135 15.24 7.62 -3.03
CA GLU A 135 15.36 8.60 -4.12
C GLU A 135 14.72 8.06 -5.42
N SER A 136 14.89 6.76 -5.68
CA SER A 136 14.20 6.05 -6.77
C SER A 136 12.68 6.12 -6.64
N PHE A 137 12.12 5.91 -5.44
CA PHE A 137 10.68 6.00 -5.21
C PHE A 137 10.15 7.43 -5.39
N ARG A 138 10.86 8.45 -4.87
CA ARG A 138 10.48 9.85 -5.05
C ARG A 138 10.45 10.23 -6.53
N ASN A 139 11.46 9.83 -7.29
CA ASN A 139 11.53 10.12 -8.73
C ASN A 139 10.49 9.33 -9.53
N SER A 140 10.18 8.09 -9.13
CA SER A 140 9.06 7.33 -9.70
C SER A 140 7.71 8.03 -9.47
N ASN A 141 7.49 8.63 -8.31
CA ASN A 141 6.28 9.41 -8.05
C ASN A 141 6.23 10.66 -8.92
N LYS A 142 7.35 11.38 -9.10
CA LYS A 142 7.42 12.53 -10.03
C LYS A 142 7.02 12.13 -11.45
N LEU A 143 7.52 10.99 -11.94
CA LEU A 143 7.10 10.45 -13.25
C LEU A 143 5.59 10.17 -13.30
N GLY A 144 5.01 9.58 -12.25
CA GLY A 144 3.57 9.35 -12.16
C GLY A 144 2.75 10.64 -12.21
N ILE A 145 3.21 11.70 -11.55
CA ILE A 145 2.54 13.00 -11.49
C ILE A 145 2.61 13.73 -12.83
N CYS A 146 3.69 13.54 -13.59
CA CYS A 146 3.87 14.07 -14.94
C CYS A 146 2.74 13.63 -15.90
N PHE A 147 2.25 12.40 -15.75
CA PHE A 147 1.11 11.89 -16.54
C PHE A 147 -0.24 12.50 -16.14
N ASN A 148 -0.37 13.01 -14.92
CA ASN A 148 -1.65 13.53 -14.41
C ASN A 148 -1.84 14.99 -14.79
N HIS A 149 -0.91 15.87 -14.40
CA HIS A 149 -1.02 17.30 -14.68
C HIS A 149 0.30 18.04 -14.46
N HIS A 150 0.76 18.83 -15.45
CA HIS A 150 2.01 19.61 -15.37
C HIS A 150 2.05 20.57 -14.16
N ILE A 151 0.94 21.24 -13.83
CA ILE A 151 0.89 22.16 -12.66
C ILE A 151 1.29 21.46 -11.35
N MET A 152 0.98 20.17 -11.18
CA MET A 152 1.33 19.46 -9.95
C MET A 152 2.84 19.20 -9.81
N LEU A 153 3.57 19.12 -10.92
CA LEU A 153 5.03 19.02 -10.89
C LEU A 153 5.66 20.31 -10.38
N ASN A 154 5.20 21.48 -10.85
CA ASN A 154 5.76 22.77 -10.44
C ASN A 154 5.63 23.00 -8.93
N THR A 155 4.46 22.68 -8.35
CA THR A 155 4.25 22.78 -6.90
C THR A 155 5.16 21.87 -6.07
N ILE A 156 5.59 20.73 -6.63
CA ILE A 156 6.50 19.80 -5.94
C ILE A 156 7.94 20.27 -6.07
N VAL A 157 8.33 20.79 -7.23
CA VAL A 157 9.65 21.40 -7.43
C VAL A 157 9.83 22.60 -6.50
N ASP A 158 8.80 23.43 -6.35
CA ASP A 158 8.81 24.57 -5.43
C ASP A 158 8.92 24.13 -3.96
N ALA A 159 8.20 23.07 -3.57
CA ALA A 159 8.30 22.49 -2.23
C ALA A 159 9.67 21.87 -1.96
N ASP A 160 10.25 21.18 -2.95
CA ASP A 160 11.58 20.57 -2.86
C ASP A 160 12.67 21.65 -2.70
N LEU A 161 12.52 22.81 -3.35
CA LEU A 161 13.42 23.95 -3.22
C LEU A 161 13.37 24.58 -1.82
N GLU A 162 12.19 24.65 -1.21
CA GLU A 162 12.01 25.16 0.15
C GLU A 162 12.57 24.19 1.21
N ASP A 163 12.41 22.88 1.02
CA ASP A 163 13.01 21.86 1.91
C ASP A 163 14.55 21.88 1.88
N HIS A 164 15.14 22.14 0.71
CA HIS A 164 16.59 22.30 0.58
C HIS A 164 17.11 23.59 1.22
N LYS A 165 16.34 24.69 1.21
CA LYS A 165 16.67 25.93 1.95
C LYS A 165 16.52 25.76 3.46
N GLY A 166 15.54 24.98 3.92
CA GLY A 166 15.34 24.67 5.34
C GLY A 166 16.51 23.90 5.94
N ARG A 167 17.05 22.91 5.20
CA ARG A 167 18.23 22.15 5.61
C ARG A 167 19.52 22.97 5.60
N SER A 168 19.75 23.83 4.61
CA SER A 168 20.96 24.68 4.56
C SER A 168 20.97 25.79 5.61
N SER A 169 19.81 26.14 6.18
CA SER A 169 19.69 27.13 7.23
C SER A 169 19.91 26.57 8.64
N GLN A 170 19.74 25.25 8.85
CA GLN A 170 19.97 24.61 10.16
C GLN A 170 21.44 24.27 10.42
N ASP A 171 22.24 24.01 9.38
CA ASP A 171 23.65 23.63 9.55
C ASP A 171 24.58 24.79 9.93
N ASN A 172 24.12 26.05 9.83
CA ASN A 172 24.90 27.24 10.21
C ASN A 172 24.64 27.75 11.64
N SER A 173 23.78 27.10 12.43
CA SER A 173 23.42 27.57 13.78
C SER A 173 24.04 26.78 14.93
N SER A 174 24.86 25.75 14.65
CA SER A 174 25.50 24.91 15.68
C SER A 174 27.02 25.08 15.80
N THR A 175 27.56 26.23 15.43
CA THR A 175 28.91 26.65 15.82
C THR A 175 28.85 28.10 16.27
N ILE A 176 28.71 28.33 17.57
CA ILE A 176 29.27 29.44 18.36
C ILE A 176 28.72 29.28 19.79
N THR A 177 29.66 29.39 20.74
CA THR A 177 29.59 29.31 22.22
C THR A 177 29.38 27.95 22.85
#